data_AF-A0A8C2JKK5-F1
#
_entry.id   AF-A0A8C2JKK5-F1
#
_cell.length_a   1.000
_cell.length_b   1.000
_cell.length_c   1.000
_cell.angle_alpha   90.00
_cell.angle_beta   90.00
_cell.angle_gamma   90.00
#
_symmetry.space_group_name_H-M   'P 1'
#
loop_
_entity.id
_entity.type
_entity.pdbx_description
1 polymer ?
#
loop_
_entity_poly.entity_id
_entity_poly.type
_entity_poly.pdbx_seq_one_letter_code
_entity_poly.pdbx_strand_id
1 'polypeptide(L)'
;ENRLENKIAFIRQHGIRVRIHALLVDRYVQTFKEKMSFFSDPELVFKEIVEDPDKFYIFKSILAKTNVSKFDLPNRDAYRDFFGINPVSSFKQLSAQCSYIGGCLLEKIERAITHELPSLLSSINSGKNPTLSSCEATGCGEKPKNRY
;
A
#
# COMPACT_ATOMS: atom_id res chain seq x y z
N GLU A 1 -17.68 -20.43 15.78
CA GLU A 1 -16.61 -20.56 14.76
C GLU A 1 -15.68 -19.34 14.76
N ASN A 2 -14.40 -19.59 14.99
CA ASN A 2 -13.17 -18.87 14.63
C ASN A 2 -13.24 -17.35 14.36
N ARG A 3 -13.72 -16.58 15.35
CA ARG A 3 -13.84 -15.11 15.28
C ARG A 3 -12.48 -14.40 15.13
N LEU A 4 -11.40 -14.97 15.63
CA LEU A 4 -10.09 -14.31 15.66
C LEU A 4 -9.30 -14.54 14.36
N GLU A 5 -9.36 -15.74 13.83
CA GLU A 5 -8.81 -16.18 12.55
C GLU A 5 -9.41 -15.36 11.42
N ASN A 6 -10.74 -15.17 11.44
CA ASN A 6 -11.44 -14.31 10.49
C ASN A 6 -10.97 -12.85 10.55
N LYS A 7 -10.70 -12.32 11.75
CA LYS A 7 -10.14 -10.97 11.91
C LYS A 7 -8.72 -10.87 11.34
N ILE A 8 -7.86 -11.86 11.61
CA ILE A 8 -6.48 -11.88 11.09
C ILE A 8 -6.49 -11.95 9.57
N ALA A 9 -7.32 -12.82 8.99
CA ALA A 9 -7.50 -12.90 7.54
C ALA A 9 -7.98 -11.56 6.95
N PHE A 10 -8.97 -10.92 7.58
CA PHE A 10 -9.46 -9.60 7.15
C PHE A 10 -8.37 -8.53 7.20
N ILE A 11 -7.60 -8.45 8.29
CA ILE A 11 -6.49 -7.50 8.44
C ILE A 11 -5.43 -7.75 7.37
N ARG A 12 -5.09 -9.02 7.10
CA ARG A 12 -4.13 -9.39 6.05
C ARG A 12 -4.60 -8.92 4.68
N GLN A 13 -5.86 -9.16 4.35
CA GLN A 13 -6.45 -8.71 3.08
C GLN A 13 -6.49 -7.18 2.97
N HIS A 14 -6.78 -6.48 4.07
CA HIS A 14 -6.71 -5.03 4.10
C HIS A 14 -5.28 -4.53 3.87
N GLY A 15 -4.28 -5.14 4.53
CA GLY A 15 -2.88 -4.82 4.32
C GLY A 15 -2.46 -4.98 2.85
N ILE A 16 -2.87 -6.07 2.20
CA ILE A 16 -2.61 -6.30 0.76
C ILE A 16 -3.17 -5.14 -0.08
N ARG A 17 -4.43 -4.74 0.17
CA ARG A 17 -5.06 -3.60 -0.54
C ARG A 17 -4.30 -2.29 -0.31
N VAL A 18 -3.91 -2.00 0.94
CA VAL A 18 -3.14 -0.79 1.28
C VAL A 18 -1.78 -0.78 0.58
N ARG A 19 -1.06 -1.91 0.59
CA ARG A 19 0.22 -2.05 -0.12
C ARG A 19 0.06 -1.80 -1.62
N ILE A 20 -0.94 -2.43 -2.24
CA ILE A 20 -1.20 -2.26 -3.67
C ILE A 20 -1.55 -0.81 -4.02
N HIS A 21 -2.37 -0.18 -3.19
CA HIS A 21 -2.71 1.23 -3.38
C HIS A 21 -1.46 2.12 -3.30
N ALA A 22 -0.64 1.94 -2.27
CA ALA A 22 0.60 2.68 -2.11
C ALA A 22 1.53 2.51 -3.33
N LEU A 23 1.69 1.29 -3.83
CA LEU A 23 2.49 0.98 -5.01
C LEU A 23 1.95 1.64 -6.28
N LEU A 24 0.64 1.61 -6.49
CA LEU A 24 0.01 2.23 -7.66
C LEU A 24 0.15 3.75 -7.62
N VAL A 25 -0.17 4.40 -6.49
CA VAL A 25 0.01 5.86 -6.33
C VAL A 25 1.47 6.25 -6.57
N ASP A 26 2.42 5.52 -6.00
CA ASP A 26 3.85 5.76 -6.21
C ASP A 26 4.24 5.66 -7.69
N ARG A 27 3.70 4.66 -8.40
CA ARG A 27 3.94 4.50 -9.83
C ARG A 27 3.36 5.65 -10.65
N TYR A 28 2.14 6.12 -10.35
CA TYR A 28 1.57 7.31 -10.97
C TYR A 28 2.43 8.56 -10.73
N VAL A 29 2.89 8.77 -9.49
CA VAL A 29 3.76 9.91 -9.14
C VAL A 29 5.10 9.83 -9.87
N GLN A 30 5.70 8.64 -9.96
CA GLN A 30 6.94 8.42 -10.72
C GLN A 30 6.73 8.75 -12.20
N THR A 31 5.71 8.17 -12.84
CA THR A 31 5.42 8.41 -14.25
C THR A 31 5.13 9.89 -14.52
N PHE A 32 4.36 10.56 -13.66
CA PHE A 32 4.12 11.99 -13.78
C PHE A 32 5.43 12.78 -13.79
N LYS A 33 6.32 12.54 -12.83
CA LYS A 33 7.64 13.20 -12.78
C LYS A 33 8.51 12.88 -14.00
N GLU A 34 8.49 11.63 -14.48
CA GLU A 34 9.25 11.20 -15.66
C GLU A 34 8.74 11.83 -16.96
N LYS A 35 7.44 12.14 -17.05
CA LYS A 35 6.81 12.73 -18.23
C LYS A 35 6.78 14.26 -18.22
N MET A 36 6.94 14.87 -17.05
CA MET A 36 7.10 16.32 -16.94
C MET A 36 8.40 16.78 -17.56
N SER A 37 8.30 17.70 -18.53
CA SER A 37 9.41 18.47 -19.08
C SER A 37 9.25 19.97 -18.76
N PHE A 38 10.27 20.77 -19.03
CA PHE A 38 10.28 22.21 -18.71
C PHE A 38 9.10 23.00 -19.32
N PHE A 39 8.59 22.58 -20.48
CA PHE A 39 7.48 23.24 -21.18
C PHE A 39 6.15 22.46 -21.08
N SER A 40 6.09 21.43 -20.24
CA SER A 40 4.88 20.62 -20.10
C SER A 40 3.82 21.34 -19.28
N ASP A 41 2.56 21.19 -19.69
CA ASP A 41 1.41 21.50 -18.84
C ASP A 41 1.17 20.32 -17.87
N PRO A 42 1.33 20.54 -16.54
CA PRO A 42 1.13 19.50 -15.53
C PRO A 42 -0.24 18.81 -15.59
N GLU A 43 -1.30 19.58 -15.86
CA GLU A 43 -2.67 19.05 -15.86
C GLU A 43 -2.90 18.16 -17.07
N LEU A 44 -2.44 18.59 -18.26
CA LEU A 44 -2.56 17.79 -19.49
C LEU A 44 -1.72 16.51 -19.43
N VAL A 45 -0.48 16.60 -18.95
CA VAL A 45 0.39 15.42 -18.79
C VAL A 45 -0.26 14.41 -17.85
N PHE A 46 -0.76 14.88 -16.70
CA PHE A 46 -1.34 13.96 -15.73
C PHE A 46 -2.68 13.40 -16.20
N LYS A 47 -3.51 14.20 -16.87
CA LYS A 47 -4.75 13.73 -17.51
C LYS A 47 -4.49 12.60 -18.48
N GLU A 48 -3.48 12.72 -19.35
CA GLU A 48 -3.10 11.65 -20.30
C GLU A 48 -2.72 10.35 -19.57
N ILE A 49 -1.94 10.46 -18.48
CA ILE A 49 -1.51 9.30 -17.69
C ILE A 49 -2.70 8.57 -17.06
N VAL A 50 -3.68 9.32 -16.55
CA VAL A 50 -4.86 8.76 -15.87
C VAL A 50 -5.91 8.22 -16.86
N GLU A 51 -6.02 8.82 -18.05
CA GLU A 51 -6.92 8.35 -19.11
C GLU A 51 -6.45 7.04 -19.75
N ASP A 52 -5.14 6.85 -19.94
CA ASP A 52 -4.57 5.61 -20.48
C ASP A 52 -3.37 5.11 -19.65
N PRO A 53 -3.60 4.52 -18.47
CA PRO A 53 -2.52 4.02 -17.61
C PRO A 53 -1.77 2.81 -18.20
N ASP A 54 -2.33 2.14 -19.20
CA ASP A 54 -1.65 1.03 -19.89
C ASP A 54 -0.52 1.53 -20.79
N LYS A 55 -0.72 2.67 -21.49
CA LYS A 55 0.32 3.34 -22.29
C LYS A 55 1.60 3.60 -21.49
N PHE A 56 1.45 3.84 -20.19
CA PHE A 56 2.55 4.10 -19.25
C PHE A 56 2.96 2.89 -18.41
N TYR A 57 2.39 1.71 -18.71
CA TYR A 57 2.64 0.45 -18.03
C TYR A 57 2.40 0.49 -16.51
N ILE A 58 1.47 1.33 -16.03
CA ILE A 58 1.23 1.54 -14.60
C ILE A 58 0.90 0.20 -13.92
N PHE A 59 -0.22 -0.42 -14.31
CA PHE A 59 -0.67 -1.69 -13.69
C PHE A 59 0.26 -2.86 -14.02
N LYS A 60 0.82 -2.91 -15.25
CA LYS A 60 1.77 -3.96 -15.66
C LYS A 60 3.03 -3.96 -14.79
N SER A 61 3.55 -2.78 -14.44
CA SER A 61 4.72 -2.67 -13.57
C SER A 61 4.45 -3.13 -12.14
N ILE A 62 3.22 -2.96 -11.64
CA ILE A 62 2.82 -3.43 -10.31
C ILE A 62 2.61 -4.94 -10.32
N LEU A 63 1.99 -5.51 -11.37
CA LEU A 63 1.84 -6.96 -11.57
C LEU A 63 3.17 -7.70 -11.64
N ALA A 64 4.23 -7.06 -12.15
CA ALA A 64 5.55 -7.67 -12.24
C ALA A 64 6.23 -7.87 -10.87
N LYS A 65 5.65 -7.36 -9.77
CA LYS A 65 6.17 -7.57 -8.41
C LYS A 65 5.74 -8.92 -7.87
N THR A 66 6.66 -9.64 -7.23
CA THR A 66 6.53 -11.05 -6.81
C THR A 66 5.33 -11.36 -5.89
N ASN A 67 4.80 -10.36 -5.18
CA ASN A 67 3.72 -10.52 -4.20
C ASN A 67 2.47 -9.70 -4.56
N VAL A 68 2.14 -9.59 -5.85
CA VAL A 68 0.92 -8.94 -6.33
C VAL A 68 0.11 -9.90 -7.20
N SER A 69 -1.16 -10.12 -6.84
CA SER A 69 -2.11 -10.83 -7.69
C SER A 69 -2.89 -9.86 -8.57
N LYS A 70 -3.27 -10.32 -9.77
CA LYS A 70 -4.21 -9.58 -10.63
C LYS A 70 -5.56 -9.36 -9.96
N PHE A 71 -5.99 -10.29 -9.12
CA PHE A 71 -7.27 -10.21 -8.40
C PHE A 71 -7.28 -9.14 -7.31
N ASP A 72 -6.09 -8.72 -6.85
CA ASP A 72 -5.97 -7.69 -5.82
C ASP A 72 -5.90 -6.28 -6.41
N LEU A 73 -5.80 -6.14 -7.75
CA LEU A 73 -5.75 -4.86 -8.41
C LEU A 73 -7.15 -4.26 -8.58
N PRO A 74 -7.30 -2.95 -8.33
CA PRO A 74 -8.57 -2.27 -8.60
C PRO A 74 -8.80 -2.09 -10.11
N ASN A 75 -10.04 -1.78 -10.46
CA ASN A 75 -10.38 -1.35 -11.81
C ASN A 75 -9.59 -0.10 -12.20
N ARG A 76 -9.30 0.02 -13.50
CA ARG A 76 -8.49 1.11 -14.05
C ARG A 76 -9.09 2.48 -13.75
N ASP A 77 -10.41 2.59 -13.91
CA ASP A 77 -11.18 3.82 -13.66
C ASP A 77 -11.11 4.29 -12.21
N ALA A 78 -10.80 3.41 -11.25
CA ALA A 78 -10.72 3.78 -9.84
C ALA A 78 -9.69 4.88 -9.56
N TYR A 79 -8.60 4.92 -10.35
CA TYR A 79 -7.59 5.97 -10.19
C TYR A 79 -7.95 7.27 -10.90
N ARG A 80 -8.81 7.24 -11.91
CA ARG A 80 -9.40 8.46 -12.46
C ARG A 80 -10.22 9.18 -11.40
N ASP A 81 -11.09 8.44 -10.71
CA ASP A 81 -11.94 9.02 -9.67
C ASP A 81 -11.11 9.45 -8.45
N PHE A 82 -10.14 8.63 -8.03
CA PHE A 82 -9.24 8.95 -6.91
C PHE A 82 -8.45 10.24 -7.16
N PHE A 83 -7.80 10.37 -8.32
CA PHE A 83 -7.00 11.55 -8.60
C PHE A 83 -7.82 12.77 -9.05
N GLY A 84 -9.08 12.57 -9.46
CA GLY A 84 -10.03 13.67 -9.64
C GLY A 84 -10.32 14.43 -8.34
N ILE A 85 -10.14 13.78 -7.18
CA ILE A 85 -10.31 14.38 -5.85
C ILE A 85 -8.96 14.73 -5.21
N ASN A 86 -7.93 13.91 -5.46
CA ASN A 86 -6.63 14.01 -4.82
C ASN A 86 -5.54 14.33 -5.86
N PRO A 87 -5.05 15.58 -5.98
CA PRO A 87 -4.11 15.94 -7.04
C PRO A 87 -2.78 15.19 -6.90
N VAL A 88 -2.18 14.74 -8.02
CA VAL A 88 -0.91 13.98 -7.99
C VAL A 88 0.22 14.71 -7.27
N SER A 89 0.22 16.05 -7.32
CA SER A 89 1.20 16.91 -6.68
C SER A 89 1.14 16.87 -5.15
N SER A 90 0.05 16.40 -4.54
CA SER A 90 -0.03 16.24 -3.08
C SER A 90 0.70 15.00 -2.55
N PHE A 91 1.18 14.13 -3.44
CA PHE A 91 1.80 12.87 -3.08
C PHE A 91 3.33 12.92 -3.22
N LYS A 92 4.01 12.22 -2.31
CA LYS A 92 5.45 11.97 -2.36
C LYS A 92 5.69 10.53 -2.78
N GLN A 93 6.81 10.27 -3.46
CA GLN A 93 7.26 8.91 -3.75
C GLN A 93 7.49 8.13 -2.44
N LEU A 94 7.28 6.81 -2.48
CA LEU A 94 7.45 5.95 -1.30
C LEU A 94 8.87 6.01 -0.75
N SER A 95 9.88 6.12 -1.61
CA SER A 95 11.28 6.28 -1.20
C SER A 95 11.50 7.52 -0.33
N ALA A 96 10.78 8.61 -0.60
CA ALA A 96 10.86 9.84 0.19
C ALA A 96 10.19 9.73 1.57
N GLN A 97 9.49 8.63 1.85
CA GLN A 97 8.87 8.34 3.14
C GLN A 97 9.72 7.39 4.00
N CYS A 98 10.83 6.87 3.46
CA CYS A 98 11.73 6.00 4.20
C CYS A 98 12.59 6.81 5.18
N SER A 99 12.82 6.25 6.36
CA SER A 99 13.75 6.79 7.36
C SER A 99 14.99 5.90 7.46
N TYR A 100 16.16 6.51 7.69
CA TYR A 100 17.40 5.78 7.90
C TYR A 100 17.33 4.85 9.12
N ILE A 101 16.76 5.32 10.22
CA ILE A 101 16.65 4.56 11.48
C ILE A 101 15.38 3.69 11.46
N GLY A 102 14.31 4.18 10.84
CA GLY A 102 12.98 3.57 10.89
C GLY A 102 12.65 2.62 9.73
N GLY A 103 13.52 2.49 8.73
CA GLY A 103 13.27 1.74 7.50
C GLY A 103 12.15 2.34 6.64
N CYS A 104 11.67 1.56 5.66
CA CYS A 104 10.57 1.95 4.78
C CYS A 104 9.23 1.40 5.29
N LEU A 105 8.16 2.22 5.20
CA LEU A 105 6.80 1.77 5.53
C LEU A 105 6.32 0.60 4.66
N LEU A 106 6.74 0.58 3.39
CA LEU A 106 6.42 -0.49 2.45
C LEU A 106 7.00 -1.86 2.91
N GLU A 107 8.19 -1.88 3.50
CA GLU A 107 8.80 -3.10 4.01
C GLU A 107 8.08 -3.60 5.26
N LYS A 108 7.65 -2.67 6.13
CA LYS A 108 6.88 -3.00 7.34
C LYS A 108 5.55 -3.65 7.00
N ILE A 109 4.80 -3.06 6.05
CA ILE A 109 3.51 -3.64 5.64
C ILE A 109 3.71 -4.98 4.91
N GLU A 110 4.77 -5.13 4.12
CA GLU A 110 5.10 -6.39 3.48
C GLU A 110 5.36 -7.48 4.52
N ARG A 111 6.22 -7.22 5.50
CA ARG A 111 6.53 -8.14 6.60
C ARG A 111 5.29 -8.53 7.40
N ALA A 112 4.41 -7.56 7.68
CA ALA A 112 3.15 -7.84 8.37
C ALA A 112 2.26 -8.82 7.59
N ILE A 113 2.14 -8.65 6.27
CA ILE A 113 1.30 -9.48 5.39
C ILE A 113 1.88 -10.89 5.20
N THR A 114 3.19 -11.00 5.00
CA THR A 114 3.85 -12.25 4.58
C THR A 114 4.35 -13.09 5.76
N HIS A 115 4.63 -12.49 6.91
CA HIS A 115 5.24 -13.18 8.04
C HIS A 115 4.43 -13.05 9.33
N GLU A 116 4.18 -11.82 9.80
CA GLU A 116 3.66 -11.60 11.16
C GLU A 116 2.22 -12.10 11.32
N LEU A 117 1.32 -11.74 10.39
CA LEU A 117 -0.07 -12.19 10.44
C LEU A 117 -0.24 -13.71 10.23
N PRO A 118 0.45 -14.35 9.27
CA PRO A 118 0.45 -15.82 9.17
C PRO A 118 1.01 -16.52 10.42
N SER A 119 2.07 -15.98 11.02
CA SER A 119 2.65 -16.52 12.25
C SER A 119 1.66 -16.44 13.43
N LEU A 120 0.97 -15.30 13.56
CA LEU A 120 -0.08 -15.11 14.56
C LEU A 120 -1.25 -16.09 14.37
N LEU A 121 -1.67 -16.33 13.12
CA LEU A 121 -2.70 -17.32 12.85
C LEU A 121 -2.26 -18.74 13.26
N SER A 122 -1.01 -19.09 12.99
CA SER A 122 -0.43 -20.39 13.36
C SER A 122 -0.35 -20.59 14.88
N SER A 123 0.02 -19.55 15.64
CA SER A 123 0.12 -19.64 17.10
C SER A 123 -1.24 -19.85 17.76
N ILE A 124 -2.28 -19.16 17.27
CA ILE A 124 -3.67 -19.32 17.72
C ILE A 124 -4.15 -20.75 17.47
N ASN A 125 -3.93 -21.28 16.26
CA ASN A 125 -4.31 -22.65 15.91
C ASN A 125 -3.56 -23.70 16.75
N SER A 126 -2.35 -23.38 17.21
CA SER A 126 -1.52 -24.27 18.03
C SER A 126 -1.86 -24.21 19.54
N GLY A 127 -2.83 -23.39 19.95
CA GLY A 127 -3.16 -23.18 21.37
C GLY A 127 -2.04 -22.54 22.20
N LYS A 128 -0.97 -22.04 21.54
CA LYS A 128 0.09 -21.28 22.19
C LYS A 128 -0.44 -19.86 22.37
N ASN A 129 -0.56 -19.40 23.61
CA ASN A 129 -0.83 -17.99 23.87
C ASN A 129 0.20 -17.15 23.11
N PRO A 130 -0.20 -16.27 22.18
CA PRO A 130 0.74 -15.39 21.52
C PRO A 130 1.43 -14.58 22.63
N THR A 131 2.73 -14.77 22.79
CA THR A 131 3.49 -14.13 23.85
C THR A 131 3.31 -12.62 23.73
N LEU A 132 2.87 -11.99 24.83
CA LEU A 132 2.54 -10.57 24.97
C LEU A 132 3.69 -9.61 24.61
N SER A 133 4.90 -10.13 24.35
CA SER A 133 6.09 -9.38 23.91
C SER A 133 5.92 -8.70 22.54
N SER A 134 4.87 -9.04 21.78
CA SER A 134 4.61 -8.37 20.50
C SER A 134 4.04 -6.96 20.66
N CYS A 135 3.31 -6.66 21.74
CA CYS A 135 2.62 -5.36 21.85
C CYS A 135 3.58 -4.18 22.06
N GLU A 136 4.71 -4.42 22.73
CA GLU A 136 5.78 -3.43 22.89
C GLU A 136 6.51 -3.18 21.56
N ALA A 137 6.62 -4.20 20.70
CA ALA A 137 7.25 -4.10 19.39
C ALA A 137 6.32 -3.50 18.30
N THR A 138 5.01 -3.71 18.41
CA THR A 138 4.01 -3.27 17.41
C THR A 138 3.25 -2.00 17.82
N GLY A 139 3.54 -1.41 18.98
CA GLY A 139 2.92 -0.14 19.42
C GLY A 139 1.43 -0.26 19.79
N CYS A 140 0.92 -1.47 20.03
CA CYS A 140 -0.50 -1.73 20.29
C CYS A 140 -1.03 -1.06 21.58
N GLY A 141 -0.14 -0.59 22.45
CA GLY A 141 -0.49 0.13 23.68
C GLY A 141 -0.74 1.63 23.50
N GLU A 142 -0.41 2.22 22.34
CA GLU A 142 -0.69 3.63 22.09
C GLU A 142 -2.19 3.82 21.86
N LYS A 143 -2.87 4.49 22.81
CA LYS A 143 -4.23 4.98 22.58
C LYS A 143 -4.21 5.85 21.32
N PRO A 144 -5.10 5.62 20.33
CA PRO A 144 -5.17 6.47 19.16
C PRO A 144 -5.39 7.90 19.64
N LYS A 145 -4.40 8.77 19.41
CA LYS A 145 -4.61 10.21 19.52
C LYS A 145 -5.50 10.59 18.35
N ASN A 146 -6.82 10.55 18.57
CA ASN A 146 -7.78 11.18 17.69
C ASN A 146 -7.30 12.61 17.44
N ARG A 147 -6.78 12.88 16.23
CA ARG A 147 -6.58 14.23 15.70
C ARG A 147 -7.87 14.57 14.96
N TYR A 148 -8.90 14.90 15.73
CA TYR A 148 -9.96 15.78 15.25
C TYR A 148 -9.58 17.19 15.66
#